data_AF-A0A9D1AUF0-F1
#
_entry.id   AF-A0A9D1AUF0-F1
#
_cell.length_a   1.000
_cell.length_b   1.000
_cell.length_c   1.000
_cell.angle_alpha   90.00
_cell.angle_beta   90.00
_cell.angle_gamma   90.00
#
_symmetry.space_group_name_H-M   'P 1'
#
loop_
_entity.id
_entity.type
_entity.pdbx_description
1 polymer ?
#
loop_
_entity_poly.entity_id
_entity_poly.type
_entity_poly.pdbx_seq_one_letter_code
_entity_poly.pdbx_strand_id
1 'polypeptide(L)'
;MITQNIPVDCRGMRCPAPILEVSKVHRSLAGAPAFIEVCADDSDFPTDVEAWCRSTSTTLVRIEHSDGEFFRAVLAANGASEAEPDSLVRQAVALGSGEDGVVEEVRLDCRGMRCPAPILAISKVFKGSGGRPTLLYVQADDDDFPVDLKAWVNTTQTELLSLERLDDAQGRRTEALIAIGGARPVLEPPRVGTSQTLAPVDVGSSPPPHSAPPPHSAPPPHSAPPPHSAPPPVSEVLRHSTPPRSRPPLASPLRSSAARSHPSHPSHPSHPSVGPVGLEPGIDARGLSPTDGLLRLSSALIEQPVVDFVADVSLRERLAGWAQITGVQLRGVEVDGNVVRGQLLRSQPDSIPRAPGELSTPEVQERELSVPPREDRTTLLVLRNDFESLMAAMMVANASAAQGMEVEIYFAFWGVNLLRTTRPRRSEAGRAPPLVAFLQRIMRWMMPAGPYRQKMSKMHMGGLGLGMMRYFMRQQDIMDLHELMQSAIEAGVTFRVCTMSMGLMGISKGDLMDLPNLAFGGVTAFTADARRSATSMVF
;
A
#
# COMPACT_ATOMS: atom_id res chain seq x y z
N MET A 1 14.77 -10.65 -20.31
CA MET A 1 14.98 -11.76 -19.34
C MET A 1 13.71 -12.58 -19.27
N ILE A 2 13.76 -13.86 -18.90
CA ILE A 2 12.54 -14.65 -18.70
C ILE A 2 11.99 -14.32 -17.31
N THR A 3 10.85 -13.63 -17.24
CA THR A 3 10.17 -13.33 -15.97
C THR A 3 9.59 -14.63 -15.43
N GLN A 4 10.16 -15.16 -14.35
CA GLN A 4 9.68 -16.41 -13.75
C GLN A 4 8.34 -16.17 -13.04
N ASN A 5 7.41 -17.13 -13.17
CA ASN A 5 6.19 -17.18 -12.36
C ASN A 5 6.39 -18.20 -11.23
N ILE A 6 6.26 -17.76 -9.98
CA ILE A 6 6.65 -18.50 -8.78
C ILE A 6 5.39 -18.82 -7.96
N PRO A 7 4.92 -20.08 -7.94
CA PRO A 7 3.73 -20.45 -7.19
C PRO A 7 3.99 -20.51 -5.68
N VAL A 8 3.05 -20.01 -4.90
CA VAL A 8 3.07 -19.98 -3.43
C VAL A 8 1.72 -20.45 -2.90
N ASP A 9 1.69 -21.64 -2.31
CA ASP A 9 0.47 -22.19 -1.70
C ASP A 9 0.41 -21.84 -0.21
N CYS A 10 -0.52 -20.94 0.12
CA CYS A 10 -0.84 -20.47 1.46
C CYS A 10 -2.20 -20.99 1.95
N ARG A 11 -2.79 -22.00 1.30
CA ARG A 11 -4.06 -22.59 1.74
C ARG A 11 -3.88 -23.33 3.08
N GLY A 12 -4.90 -23.24 3.94
CA GLY A 12 -4.88 -23.65 5.34
C GLY A 12 -4.23 -22.64 6.29
N MET A 13 -3.54 -21.61 5.78
CA MET A 13 -2.91 -20.58 6.61
C MET A 13 -3.90 -19.46 6.97
N ARG A 14 -3.56 -18.69 8.01
CA ARG A 14 -4.34 -17.52 8.48
C ARG A 14 -3.42 -16.32 8.68
N CYS A 15 -3.95 -15.10 8.50
CA CYS A 15 -3.27 -13.83 8.75
C CYS A 15 -2.44 -13.90 10.05
N PRO A 16 -1.14 -13.51 10.05
CA PRO A 16 -0.38 -12.90 8.94
C PRO A 16 0.31 -13.90 7.99
N ALA A 17 0.18 -15.22 8.21
CA ALA A 17 1.06 -16.22 7.60
C ALA A 17 1.12 -16.20 6.05
N PRO A 18 0.00 -16.04 5.28
CA PRO A 18 0.08 -15.91 3.83
C PRO A 18 1.02 -14.80 3.36
N ILE A 19 0.96 -13.63 4.00
CA ILE A 19 1.81 -12.47 3.67
C ILE A 19 3.25 -12.71 4.13
N LEU A 20 3.48 -13.46 5.21
CA LEU A 20 4.83 -13.83 5.63
C LEU A 20 5.51 -14.74 4.59
N GLU A 21 4.80 -15.70 3.98
CA GLU A 21 5.34 -16.54 2.90
C GLU A 21 5.61 -15.72 1.63
N VAL A 22 4.65 -14.91 1.17
CA VAL A 22 4.83 -13.97 0.04
C VAL A 22 6.04 -13.06 0.28
N SER A 23 6.19 -12.53 1.49
CA SER A 23 7.30 -11.66 1.88
C SER A 23 8.65 -12.39 1.95
N LYS A 24 8.68 -13.70 2.29
CA LYS A 24 9.90 -14.53 2.16
C LYS A 24 10.27 -14.70 0.70
N VAL A 25 9.31 -15.05 -0.16
CA VAL A 25 9.55 -15.27 -1.60
C VAL A 25 10.06 -13.97 -2.25
N HIS A 26 9.39 -12.83 -2.02
CA HIS A 26 9.86 -11.53 -2.50
C HIS A 26 11.31 -11.20 -2.04
N ARG A 27 11.67 -11.50 -0.77
CA ARG A 27 13.05 -11.32 -0.30
C ARG A 27 14.04 -12.25 -1.02
N SER A 28 13.67 -13.50 -1.30
CA SER A 28 14.55 -14.44 -2.02
C SER A 28 14.81 -14.07 -3.48
N LEU A 29 14.01 -13.18 -4.09
CA LEU A 29 14.28 -12.64 -5.43
C LEU A 29 15.52 -11.74 -5.49
N ALA A 30 15.99 -11.22 -4.34
CA ALA A 30 17.14 -10.30 -4.25
C ALA A 30 17.08 -9.08 -5.18
N GLY A 31 15.88 -8.63 -5.56
CA GLY A 31 15.65 -7.53 -6.50
C GLY A 31 15.40 -7.93 -7.96
N ALA A 32 15.42 -9.22 -8.29
CA ALA A 32 15.05 -9.70 -9.62
C ALA A 32 13.54 -9.55 -9.91
N PRO A 33 13.14 -9.22 -11.15
CA PRO A 33 11.73 -9.18 -11.54
C PRO A 33 11.17 -10.60 -11.70
N ALA A 34 10.10 -10.91 -10.98
CA ALA A 34 9.34 -12.15 -11.08
C ALA A 34 7.85 -11.93 -10.75
N PHE A 35 7.00 -12.84 -11.20
CA PHE A 35 5.64 -12.97 -10.69
C PHE A 35 5.60 -13.93 -9.51
N ILE A 36 4.76 -13.61 -8.52
CA ILE A 36 4.45 -14.48 -7.40
C ILE A 36 2.96 -14.81 -7.51
N GLU A 37 2.63 -16.07 -7.79
CA GLU A 37 1.26 -16.55 -7.93
C GLU A 37 0.83 -17.23 -6.62
N VAL A 38 -0.08 -16.60 -5.89
CA VAL A 38 -0.40 -16.95 -4.50
C VAL A 38 -1.81 -17.54 -4.41
N CYS A 39 -1.94 -18.75 -3.88
CA CYS A 39 -3.22 -19.36 -3.54
C CYS A 39 -3.46 -19.31 -2.02
N ALA A 40 -4.58 -18.76 -1.56
CA ALA A 40 -4.90 -18.66 -0.12
C ALA A 40 -6.41 -18.72 0.15
N ASP A 41 -6.83 -19.45 1.20
CA ASP A 41 -8.22 -19.57 1.64
C ASP A 41 -8.54 -18.67 2.86
N ASP A 42 -7.73 -17.62 3.07
CA ASP A 42 -7.95 -16.69 4.18
C ASP A 42 -8.84 -15.52 3.79
N SER A 43 -9.85 -15.23 4.62
CA SER A 43 -10.92 -14.26 4.33
C SER A 43 -10.40 -12.85 4.09
N ASP A 44 -9.23 -12.55 4.64
CA ASP A 44 -8.62 -11.23 4.65
C ASP A 44 -7.46 -11.12 3.67
N PHE A 45 -7.05 -12.23 3.06
CA PHE A 45 -5.95 -12.25 2.09
C PHE A 45 -6.10 -11.22 0.97
N PRO A 46 -7.29 -10.95 0.39
CA PRO A 46 -7.46 -9.87 -0.58
C PRO A 46 -7.07 -8.49 -0.04
N THR A 47 -7.55 -8.15 1.16
CA THR A 47 -7.28 -6.85 1.81
C THR A 47 -5.83 -6.75 2.27
N ASP A 48 -5.31 -7.83 2.86
CA ASP A 48 -3.95 -7.92 3.37
C ASP A 48 -2.91 -7.91 2.24
N VAL A 49 -3.16 -8.57 1.10
CA VAL A 49 -2.21 -8.59 -0.05
C VAL A 49 -2.22 -7.26 -0.81
N GLU A 50 -3.39 -6.65 -1.01
CA GLU A 50 -3.50 -5.30 -1.58
C GLU A 50 -2.79 -4.27 -0.69
N ALA A 51 -3.00 -4.32 0.62
CA ALA A 51 -2.32 -3.45 1.58
C ALA A 51 -0.81 -3.70 1.63
N TRP A 52 -0.38 -4.97 1.55
CA TRP A 52 1.04 -5.32 1.48
C TRP A 52 1.70 -4.73 0.22
N CYS A 53 1.09 -4.91 -0.96
CA CYS A 53 1.54 -4.32 -2.23
C CYS A 53 1.62 -2.79 -2.15
N ARG A 54 0.59 -2.11 -1.62
CA ARG A 54 0.62 -0.65 -1.38
C ARG A 54 1.73 -0.19 -0.43
N SER A 55 2.39 -1.09 0.29
CA SER A 55 3.52 -0.81 1.18
C SER A 55 4.89 -1.28 0.64
N THR A 56 4.97 -1.96 -0.49
CA THR A 56 6.21 -2.57 -1.03
C THR A 56 6.45 -2.19 -2.48
N SER A 57 7.60 -2.61 -3.03
CA SER A 57 7.91 -2.54 -4.47
C SER A 57 7.22 -3.66 -5.27
N THR A 58 5.99 -4.04 -4.88
CA THR A 58 5.20 -5.11 -5.51
C THR A 58 3.85 -4.57 -5.93
N THR A 59 3.45 -4.83 -7.18
CA THR A 59 2.10 -4.49 -7.67
C THR A 59 1.20 -5.72 -7.63
N LEU A 60 -0.05 -5.58 -7.17
CA LEU A 60 -1.08 -6.60 -7.33
C LEU A 60 -1.60 -6.53 -8.77
N VAL A 61 -1.34 -7.54 -9.59
CA VAL A 61 -1.74 -7.57 -11.02
C VAL A 61 -3.21 -7.95 -11.14
N ARG A 62 -3.60 -9.06 -10.50
CA ARG A 62 -4.99 -9.51 -10.41
C ARG A 62 -5.21 -10.34 -9.15
N ILE A 63 -6.46 -10.39 -8.70
CA ILE A 63 -6.92 -11.36 -7.70
C ILE A 63 -8.29 -11.93 -8.13
N GLU A 64 -8.37 -13.25 -8.15
CA GLU A 64 -9.53 -14.04 -8.52
C GLU A 64 -10.01 -14.84 -7.30
N HIS A 65 -11.29 -15.19 -7.27
CA HIS A 65 -11.89 -16.00 -6.20
C HIS A 65 -12.54 -17.25 -6.82
N SER A 66 -11.95 -18.41 -6.56
CA SER A 66 -12.36 -19.69 -7.16
C SER A 66 -13.52 -20.28 -6.36
N ASP A 67 -14.76 -20.03 -6.82
CA ASP A 67 -16.02 -20.66 -6.39
C ASP A 67 -16.29 -20.79 -4.88
N GLY A 68 -15.67 -19.94 -4.04
CA GLY A 68 -15.82 -19.97 -2.58
C GLY A 68 -14.83 -20.87 -1.84
N GLU A 69 -13.83 -21.45 -2.52
CA GLU A 69 -12.80 -22.28 -1.88
C GLU A 69 -11.52 -21.52 -1.53
N PHE A 70 -10.96 -20.74 -2.46
CA PHE A 70 -9.74 -19.97 -2.24
C PHE A 70 -9.59 -18.80 -3.22
N PHE A 71 -8.74 -17.84 -2.85
CA PHE A 71 -8.28 -16.74 -3.71
C PHE A 71 -7.01 -17.13 -4.45
N ARG A 72 -6.88 -16.66 -5.69
CA ARG A 72 -5.65 -16.70 -6.49
C ARG A 72 -5.22 -15.27 -6.83
N ALA A 73 -4.09 -14.82 -6.31
CA ALA A 73 -3.52 -13.50 -6.61
C ALA A 73 -2.22 -13.62 -7.42
N VAL A 74 -1.98 -12.71 -8.35
CA VAL A 74 -0.73 -12.60 -9.10
C VAL A 74 -0.05 -11.29 -8.75
N LEU A 75 1.20 -11.36 -8.29
CA LEU A 75 1.94 -10.22 -7.76
C LEU A 75 3.20 -9.95 -8.61
N ALA A 76 3.34 -8.73 -9.09
CA ALA A 76 4.45 -8.22 -9.88
C ALA A 76 5.55 -7.65 -8.97
N ALA A 77 6.60 -8.42 -8.69
CA ALA A 77 7.67 -8.02 -7.77
C ALA A 77 8.82 -7.27 -8.48
N ASN A 78 9.41 -6.28 -7.80
CA ASN A 78 10.61 -5.55 -8.25
C ASN A 78 10.49 -4.91 -9.64
N GLY A 79 9.30 -4.42 -10.01
CA GLY A 79 9.05 -3.86 -11.35
C GLY A 79 8.87 -4.91 -12.45
N ALA A 80 8.58 -6.16 -12.11
CA ALA A 80 8.11 -7.18 -13.04
C ALA A 80 6.72 -6.84 -13.59
N SER A 81 6.66 -5.93 -14.56
CA SER A 81 5.47 -5.81 -15.41
C SER A 81 5.18 -7.17 -16.05
N GLU A 82 3.91 -7.63 -16.05
CA GLU A 82 3.47 -8.49 -17.16
C GLU A 82 3.80 -7.72 -18.45
N ALA A 83 4.18 -8.42 -19.51
CA ALA A 83 4.42 -7.77 -20.79
C ALA A 83 3.06 -7.36 -21.38
N GLU A 84 2.44 -6.32 -20.81
CA GLU A 84 1.09 -5.89 -21.15
C GLU A 84 1.05 -5.53 -22.64
N PRO A 85 0.09 -6.09 -23.40
CA PRO A 85 -0.18 -5.67 -24.76
C PRO A 85 -0.42 -4.15 -24.88
N ASP A 86 -0.91 -3.52 -23.81
CA ASP A 86 -1.28 -2.10 -23.77
C ASP A 86 -0.10 -1.11 -23.85
N SER A 87 1.15 -1.56 -23.68
CA SER A 87 2.32 -0.72 -24.03
C SER A 87 2.41 -0.43 -25.53
N LEU A 88 1.85 -1.31 -26.38
CA LEU A 88 1.80 -1.13 -27.85
C LEU A 88 0.58 -0.29 -28.29
N VAL A 89 -0.51 -0.28 -27.50
CA VAL A 89 -1.80 0.33 -27.89
C VAL A 89 -1.75 1.86 -27.99
N ARG A 90 -0.73 2.53 -27.42
CA ARG A 90 -0.55 3.99 -27.50
C ARG A 90 0.49 4.50 -28.51
N GLN A 91 0.98 3.65 -29.42
CA GLN A 91 1.86 4.11 -30.52
C GLN A 91 1.25 4.05 -31.93
N ALA A 92 -0.06 4.28 -32.03
CA ALA A 92 -0.70 4.76 -33.25
C ALA A 92 -0.39 6.26 -33.54
N VAL A 93 0.90 6.62 -33.53
CA VAL A 93 1.41 7.92 -34.00
C VAL A 93 2.21 7.67 -35.28
N ALA A 94 1.80 8.31 -36.37
CA ALA A 94 2.33 8.00 -37.69
C ALA A 94 3.83 8.33 -37.83
N LEU A 95 4.64 7.30 -38.07
CA LEU A 95 5.98 7.42 -38.64
C LEU A 95 5.96 6.93 -40.09
N GLY A 96 5.72 7.88 -41.00
CA GLY A 96 5.91 7.66 -42.42
C GLY A 96 7.39 7.79 -42.78
N SER A 97 8.06 6.65 -42.95
CA SER A 97 9.30 6.53 -43.70
C SER A 97 9.29 5.18 -44.43
N GLY A 98 9.59 5.08 -45.71
CA GLY A 98 10.08 6.14 -46.58
C GLY A 98 10.90 5.48 -47.68
N GLU A 99 10.21 5.09 -48.75
CA GLU A 99 10.74 4.35 -49.91
C GLU A 99 11.06 2.87 -49.62
N ASP A 100 10.92 2.05 -50.66
CA ASP A 100 11.10 0.59 -50.77
C ASP A 100 10.51 -0.37 -49.71
N GLY A 101 9.39 -1.03 -50.09
CA GLY A 101 9.08 -2.40 -49.65
C GLY A 101 8.36 -2.60 -48.31
N VAL A 102 7.90 -1.54 -47.65
CA VAL A 102 7.26 -1.64 -46.32
C VAL A 102 6.00 -2.53 -46.34
N VAL A 103 6.03 -3.60 -45.54
CA VAL A 103 4.89 -4.46 -45.21
C VAL A 103 4.31 -4.05 -43.86
N GLU A 104 2.99 -3.88 -43.78
CA GLU A 104 2.28 -3.47 -42.57
C GLU A 104 2.03 -4.70 -41.67
N GLU A 105 2.75 -4.86 -40.55
CA GLU A 105 2.47 -5.95 -39.59
C GLU A 105 1.36 -5.55 -38.60
N VAL A 106 0.35 -6.42 -38.49
CA VAL A 106 -0.78 -6.28 -37.55
C VAL A 106 -0.96 -7.60 -36.80
N ARG A 107 -1.24 -7.53 -35.49
CA ARG A 107 -1.51 -8.70 -34.66
C ARG A 107 -2.84 -8.55 -33.94
N LEU A 108 -3.68 -9.58 -34.00
CA LEU A 108 -5.00 -9.64 -33.38
C LEU A 108 -5.05 -10.77 -32.36
N ASP A 109 -5.36 -10.44 -31.11
CA ASP A 109 -5.88 -11.43 -30.17
C ASP A 109 -7.41 -11.45 -30.29
N CYS A 110 -7.95 -12.64 -30.51
CA CYS A 110 -9.38 -12.93 -30.64
C CYS A 110 -9.77 -14.09 -29.71
N ARG A 111 -8.95 -14.41 -28.71
CA ARG A 111 -9.32 -15.36 -27.64
C ARG A 111 -10.48 -14.80 -26.80
N GLY A 112 -11.29 -15.68 -26.25
CA GLY A 112 -12.59 -15.35 -25.64
C GLY A 112 -13.69 -14.97 -26.63
N MET A 113 -13.38 -14.69 -27.91
CA MET A 113 -14.36 -14.32 -28.92
C MET A 113 -14.89 -15.55 -29.67
N ARG A 114 -16.21 -15.65 -29.80
CA ARG A 114 -16.88 -16.72 -30.57
C ARG A 114 -17.35 -16.20 -31.94
N CYS A 115 -17.49 -17.11 -32.90
CA CYS A 115 -18.03 -16.80 -34.23
C CYS A 115 -19.31 -15.94 -34.15
N PRO A 116 -19.42 -14.82 -34.93
CA PRO A 116 -18.53 -14.37 -36.01
C PRO A 116 -17.45 -13.36 -35.60
N ALA A 117 -17.27 -13.06 -34.30
CA ALA A 117 -16.48 -11.90 -33.85
C ALA A 117 -15.00 -11.89 -34.30
N PRO A 118 -14.23 -13.00 -34.27
CA PRO A 118 -12.85 -13.02 -34.80
C PRO A 118 -12.77 -12.62 -36.28
N ILE A 119 -13.70 -13.13 -37.10
CA ILE A 119 -13.75 -12.90 -38.54
C ILE A 119 -14.17 -11.45 -38.85
N LEU A 120 -15.00 -10.83 -38.00
CA LEU A 120 -15.33 -9.41 -38.10
C LEU A 120 -14.15 -8.51 -37.72
N ALA A 121 -13.32 -8.89 -36.75
CA ALA A 121 -12.08 -8.19 -36.42
C ALA A 121 -11.07 -8.23 -37.59
N ILE A 122 -10.83 -9.42 -38.16
CA ILE A 122 -10.02 -9.61 -39.37
C ILE A 122 -10.59 -8.80 -40.55
N SER A 123 -11.90 -8.85 -40.77
CA SER A 123 -12.59 -8.08 -41.82
C SER A 123 -12.42 -6.56 -41.66
N LYS A 124 -12.30 -6.07 -40.43
CA LYS A 124 -12.07 -4.65 -40.13
C LYS A 124 -10.64 -4.24 -40.49
N VAL A 125 -9.64 -5.06 -40.18
CA VAL A 125 -8.24 -4.82 -40.58
C VAL A 125 -8.11 -4.88 -42.11
N PHE A 126 -8.67 -5.89 -42.76
CA PHE A 126 -8.65 -6.04 -44.23
C PHE A 126 -9.28 -4.86 -44.97
N LYS A 127 -10.39 -4.32 -44.45
CA LYS A 127 -11.00 -3.08 -45.00
C LYS A 127 -10.19 -1.82 -44.66
N GLY A 128 -9.47 -1.83 -43.55
CA GLY A 128 -8.62 -0.72 -43.09
C GLY A 128 -7.30 -0.57 -43.85
N SER A 129 -6.66 -1.66 -44.25
CA SER A 129 -5.38 -1.61 -44.98
C SER A 129 -5.50 -1.07 -46.40
N GLY A 130 -6.71 -0.98 -46.96
CA GLY A 130 -6.97 -0.32 -48.25
C GLY A 130 -6.25 -0.96 -49.44
N GLY A 131 -5.88 -2.24 -49.36
CA GLY A 131 -5.13 -2.96 -50.40
C GLY A 131 -3.61 -2.87 -50.29
N ARG A 132 -3.06 -2.28 -49.21
CA ARG A 132 -1.63 -2.34 -48.89
C ARG A 132 -1.18 -3.78 -48.60
N PRO A 133 0.12 -4.09 -48.77
CA PRO A 133 0.69 -5.34 -48.29
C PRO A 133 0.68 -5.35 -46.75
N THR A 134 -0.11 -6.22 -46.14
CA THR A 134 -0.25 -6.36 -44.68
C THR A 134 -0.07 -7.82 -44.26
N LEU A 135 0.73 -8.07 -43.22
CA LEU A 135 0.80 -9.37 -42.55
C LEU A 135 -0.05 -9.32 -41.28
N LEU A 136 -1.02 -10.22 -41.19
CA LEU A 136 -1.99 -10.27 -40.12
C LEU A 136 -1.85 -11.58 -39.33
N TYR A 137 -1.24 -11.47 -38.15
CA TYR A 137 -1.16 -12.55 -37.16
C TYR A 137 -2.45 -12.58 -36.34
N VAL A 138 -3.04 -13.75 -36.11
CA VAL A 138 -4.27 -13.90 -35.33
C VAL A 138 -4.16 -15.07 -34.36
N GLN A 139 -4.58 -14.88 -33.11
CA GLN A 139 -4.77 -15.96 -32.13
C GLN A 139 -6.25 -16.03 -31.72
N ALA A 140 -6.84 -17.22 -31.65
CA ALA A 140 -8.23 -17.41 -31.18
C ALA A 140 -8.43 -18.79 -30.52
N ASP A 141 -9.31 -18.87 -29.53
CA ASP A 141 -9.67 -20.10 -28.78
C ASP A 141 -11.04 -20.66 -29.18
N ASP A 142 -11.47 -20.35 -30.40
CA ASP A 142 -12.71 -20.84 -30.99
C ASP A 142 -12.48 -22.05 -31.89
N ASP A 143 -13.21 -23.14 -31.66
CA ASP A 143 -13.02 -24.39 -32.41
C ASP A 143 -13.43 -24.26 -33.88
N ASP A 144 -14.38 -23.38 -34.20
CA ASP A 144 -14.88 -23.12 -35.56
C ASP A 144 -14.04 -22.08 -36.33
N PHE A 145 -13.30 -21.20 -35.65
CA PHE A 145 -12.44 -20.18 -36.27
C PHE A 145 -11.50 -20.71 -37.38
N PRO A 146 -10.86 -21.89 -37.27
CA PRO A 146 -10.00 -22.46 -38.32
C PRO A 146 -10.76 -22.86 -39.60
N VAL A 147 -12.08 -23.01 -39.53
CA VAL A 147 -12.98 -23.29 -40.66
C VAL A 147 -13.44 -21.97 -41.26
N ASP A 148 -13.97 -21.07 -40.43
CA ASP A 148 -14.46 -19.76 -40.86
C ASP A 148 -13.35 -18.87 -41.44
N LEU A 149 -12.14 -18.94 -40.90
CA LEU A 149 -10.98 -18.22 -41.44
C LEU A 149 -10.66 -18.71 -42.85
N LYS A 150 -10.69 -20.02 -43.13
CA LYS A 150 -10.45 -20.55 -44.47
C LYS A 150 -11.55 -20.12 -45.44
N ALA A 151 -12.81 -20.10 -45.00
CA ALA A 151 -13.92 -19.58 -45.79
C ALA A 151 -13.75 -18.07 -46.08
N TRP A 152 -13.34 -17.28 -45.08
CA TRP A 152 -13.08 -15.85 -45.21
C TRP A 152 -11.92 -15.57 -46.18
N VAL A 153 -10.76 -16.22 -45.99
CA VAL A 153 -9.56 -16.08 -46.84
C VAL A 153 -9.88 -16.37 -48.31
N ASN A 154 -10.62 -17.45 -48.58
CA ASN A 154 -11.07 -17.78 -49.93
C ASN A 154 -12.02 -16.70 -50.51
N THR A 155 -12.85 -16.07 -49.67
CA THR A 155 -13.81 -15.05 -50.10
C THR A 155 -13.14 -13.69 -50.36
N THR A 156 -12.11 -13.34 -49.59
CA THR A 156 -11.38 -12.06 -49.72
C THR A 156 -10.16 -12.13 -50.63
N GLN A 157 -9.81 -13.33 -51.12
CA GLN A 157 -8.63 -13.59 -51.99
C GLN A 157 -7.30 -13.17 -51.33
N THR A 158 -7.22 -13.29 -50.00
CA THR A 158 -5.97 -13.18 -49.23
C THR A 158 -5.20 -14.51 -49.22
N GLU A 159 -3.92 -14.50 -48.88
CA GLU A 159 -3.08 -15.70 -48.78
C GLU A 159 -2.95 -16.13 -47.30
N LEU A 160 -3.32 -17.38 -46.95
CA LEU A 160 -3.11 -17.91 -45.59
C LEU A 160 -1.75 -18.62 -45.55
N LEU A 161 -0.81 -18.05 -44.80
CA LEU A 161 0.60 -18.49 -44.75
C LEU A 161 0.84 -19.58 -43.70
N SER A 162 0.18 -19.49 -42.54
CA SER A 162 0.20 -20.56 -41.53
C SER A 162 -1.12 -20.64 -40.77
N LEU A 163 -1.39 -21.82 -40.20
CA LEU A 163 -2.53 -22.09 -39.34
C LEU A 163 -2.24 -23.31 -38.46
N GLU A 164 -1.98 -23.07 -37.18
CA GLU A 164 -1.57 -24.10 -36.22
C GLU A 164 -2.56 -24.16 -35.06
N ARG A 165 -2.88 -25.37 -34.59
CA ARG A 165 -3.62 -25.56 -33.33
C ARG A 165 -2.64 -25.98 -32.24
N LEU A 166 -2.65 -25.24 -31.14
CA LEU A 166 -1.81 -25.44 -29.97
C LEU A 166 -2.70 -25.81 -28.79
N ASP A 167 -2.56 -27.03 -28.30
CA ASP A 167 -3.22 -27.55 -27.11
C ASP A 167 -2.16 -27.61 -25.98
N ASP A 168 -1.96 -26.51 -25.25
CA ASP A 168 -0.93 -26.37 -24.19
C ASP A 168 -1.50 -25.97 -22.82
N ALA A 169 -0.64 -25.58 -21.88
CA ALA A 169 -1.02 -25.24 -20.50
C ALA A 169 -1.88 -23.97 -20.37
N GLN A 170 -1.95 -23.14 -21.41
CA GLN A 170 -2.85 -21.99 -21.51
C GLN A 170 -4.20 -22.35 -22.17
N GLY A 171 -4.41 -23.63 -22.51
CA GLY A 171 -5.61 -24.14 -23.16
C GLY A 171 -5.52 -24.17 -24.69
N ARG A 172 -6.53 -24.80 -25.31
CA ARG A 172 -6.66 -24.88 -26.77
C ARG A 172 -6.72 -23.48 -27.39
N ARG A 173 -5.83 -23.22 -28.34
CA ARG A 173 -5.96 -22.09 -29.27
C ARG A 173 -5.54 -22.47 -30.69
N THR A 174 -5.94 -21.63 -31.63
CA THR A 174 -5.43 -21.62 -33.01
C THR A 174 -4.64 -20.33 -33.21
N GLU A 175 -3.46 -20.45 -33.81
CA GLU A 175 -2.66 -19.31 -34.27
C GLU A 175 -2.60 -19.33 -35.81
N ALA A 176 -2.70 -18.16 -36.43
CA ALA A 176 -2.79 -18.00 -37.89
C ALA A 176 -1.95 -16.82 -38.38
N LEU A 177 -1.40 -16.93 -39.59
CA LEU A 177 -0.76 -15.82 -40.30
C LEU A 177 -1.38 -15.65 -41.69
N ILE A 178 -1.90 -14.46 -41.97
CA ILE A 178 -2.59 -14.12 -43.22
C ILE A 178 -1.83 -12.98 -43.91
N ALA A 179 -1.53 -13.13 -45.19
CA ALA A 179 -1.03 -12.08 -46.05
C ALA A 179 -2.16 -11.43 -46.86
N ILE A 180 -2.26 -10.10 -46.74
CA ILE A 180 -3.16 -9.23 -47.48
C ILE A 180 -2.29 -8.46 -48.49
N GLY A 181 -2.81 -8.19 -49.69
CA GLY A 181 -2.12 -7.37 -50.69
C GLY A 181 -0.80 -7.97 -51.23
N GLY A 182 -0.60 -9.29 -51.13
CA GLY A 182 0.61 -9.97 -51.59
C GLY A 182 1.83 -9.84 -50.66
N ALA A 183 1.63 -9.40 -49.41
CA ALA A 183 2.68 -9.33 -48.40
C ALA A 183 3.38 -10.69 -48.18
N ARG A 184 4.68 -10.68 -47.90
CA ARG A 184 5.43 -11.89 -47.50
C ARG A 184 6.29 -11.60 -46.27
N PRO A 185 6.38 -12.54 -45.31
CA PRO A 185 7.25 -12.38 -44.16
C PRO A 185 8.70 -12.37 -44.61
N VAL A 186 9.46 -11.36 -44.15
CA VAL A 186 10.89 -11.25 -44.44
C VAL A 186 11.62 -12.27 -43.57
N LEU A 187 11.85 -13.46 -44.13
CA LEU A 187 12.79 -14.43 -43.57
C LEU A 187 14.21 -13.85 -43.71
N GLU A 188 14.74 -13.28 -42.64
CA GLU A 188 16.19 -13.00 -42.56
C GLU A 188 16.94 -14.32 -42.79
N PRO A 189 17.84 -14.40 -43.80
CA PRO A 189 18.57 -15.63 -44.05
C PRO A 189 19.57 -15.90 -42.91
N PRO A 190 19.78 -17.16 -42.52
CA PRO A 190 20.77 -17.50 -41.50
C PRO A 190 22.16 -17.01 -41.95
N ARG A 191 22.87 -16.30 -41.07
CA ARG A 191 24.16 -15.68 -41.39
C ARG A 191 25.17 -16.74 -41.86
N VAL A 192 25.48 -16.72 -43.15
CA VAL A 192 26.25 -17.76 -43.84
C VAL A 192 27.70 -17.78 -43.35
N GLY A 193 28.08 -18.89 -42.71
CA GLY A 193 29.49 -19.27 -42.51
C GLY A 193 30.16 -19.57 -43.85
N THR A 194 31.45 -19.25 -43.97
CA THR A 194 32.14 -19.16 -45.27
C THR A 194 32.19 -20.44 -46.12
N SER A 195 31.78 -20.28 -47.39
CA SER A 195 32.31 -20.95 -48.59
C SER A 195 32.21 -22.49 -48.72
N GLN A 196 31.31 -22.93 -49.59
CA GLN A 196 31.67 -23.71 -50.80
C GLN A 196 30.55 -23.76 -51.85
N THR A 197 30.84 -24.30 -53.03
CA THR A 197 30.13 -24.04 -54.30
C THR A 197 29.50 -25.31 -54.89
N LEU A 198 28.28 -25.23 -55.46
CA LEU A 198 27.91 -25.65 -56.85
C LEU A 198 26.41 -26.00 -57.07
N ALA A 199 25.84 -25.33 -58.08
CA ALA A 199 24.87 -25.80 -59.10
C ALA A 199 23.43 -26.27 -58.73
N PRO A 200 22.44 -26.16 -59.68
CA PRO A 200 21.01 -26.38 -59.40
C PRO A 200 20.33 -27.50 -60.24
N VAL A 201 19.12 -27.93 -59.83
CA VAL A 201 18.12 -28.58 -60.72
C VAL A 201 16.69 -28.08 -60.40
N ASP A 202 15.90 -27.97 -61.46
CA ASP A 202 14.62 -27.25 -61.68
C ASP A 202 13.37 -28.20 -61.69
N VAL A 203 12.19 -27.63 -61.97
CA VAL A 203 10.91 -28.24 -62.45
C VAL A 203 9.97 -28.89 -61.41
N GLY A 204 8.64 -28.58 -61.45
CA GLY A 204 7.68 -29.28 -60.57
C GLY A 204 6.14 -29.17 -60.66
N SER A 205 5.49 -28.39 -61.55
CA SER A 205 4.03 -28.50 -61.89
C SER A 205 2.93 -28.15 -60.84
N SER A 206 1.68 -28.06 -61.33
CA SER A 206 0.44 -27.56 -60.69
C SER A 206 -0.80 -28.24 -61.36
N PRO A 207 -2.09 -27.92 -61.08
CA PRO A 207 -2.81 -27.76 -59.80
C PRO A 207 -3.99 -28.79 -59.53
N PRO A 208 -5.31 -28.47 -59.61
CA PRO A 208 -6.30 -28.59 -58.51
C PRO A 208 -7.45 -29.63 -58.84
N PRO A 209 -8.76 -29.57 -58.41
CA PRO A 209 -9.50 -28.68 -57.49
C PRO A 209 -10.58 -29.29 -56.53
N HIS A 210 -11.17 -28.40 -55.71
CA HIS A 210 -12.47 -28.35 -54.99
C HIS A 210 -13.50 -29.52 -54.99
N SER A 211 -14.18 -29.69 -53.83
CA SER A 211 -15.67 -29.82 -53.75
C SER A 211 -16.25 -29.61 -52.33
N ALA A 212 -17.40 -28.94 -52.20
CA ALA A 212 -18.28 -28.78 -51.02
C ALA A 212 -19.64 -28.17 -51.49
N PRO A 213 -20.70 -27.93 -50.66
CA PRO A 213 -21.11 -28.47 -49.35
C PRO A 213 -22.34 -29.41 -49.52
N PRO A 214 -23.40 -29.45 -48.67
CA PRO A 214 -24.51 -28.45 -48.67
C PRO A 214 -25.17 -28.25 -47.23
N PRO A 215 -26.36 -27.63 -46.98
CA PRO A 215 -26.46 -26.64 -45.87
C PRO A 215 -27.77 -26.58 -44.99
N HIS A 216 -27.83 -25.55 -44.11
CA HIS A 216 -29.01 -24.83 -43.54
C HIS A 216 -30.12 -25.50 -42.69
N SER A 217 -30.45 -24.84 -41.56
CA SER A 217 -31.83 -24.49 -41.10
C SER A 217 -31.79 -23.42 -39.98
N ALA A 218 -32.90 -22.71 -39.71
CA ALA A 218 -32.93 -21.45 -38.92
C ALA A 218 -34.19 -21.29 -38.00
N PRO A 219 -34.40 -20.17 -37.25
CA PRO A 219 -35.14 -20.11 -35.96
C PRO A 219 -36.63 -19.68 -36.06
N PRO A 220 -37.34 -19.42 -34.92
CA PRO A 220 -37.82 -18.03 -34.62
C PRO A 220 -37.82 -17.67 -33.07
N PRO A 221 -38.63 -16.75 -32.46
CA PRO A 221 -38.08 -15.48 -31.95
C PRO A 221 -38.57 -14.90 -30.57
N HIS A 222 -37.99 -13.73 -30.22
CA HIS A 222 -38.25 -12.68 -29.18
C HIS A 222 -39.53 -12.59 -28.31
N SER A 223 -39.36 -11.99 -27.11
CA SER A 223 -40.32 -11.08 -26.40
C SER A 223 -39.61 -10.21 -25.33
N ALA A 224 -40.22 -9.10 -24.87
CA ALA A 224 -39.61 -8.06 -23.98
C ALA A 224 -40.65 -7.35 -23.03
N PRO A 225 -40.26 -6.47 -22.06
CA PRO A 225 -41.04 -6.13 -20.84
C PRO A 225 -41.87 -4.82 -20.90
N PRO A 226 -42.60 -4.43 -19.80
CA PRO A 226 -42.53 -3.06 -19.23
C PRO A 226 -42.70 -3.00 -17.65
N PRO A 227 -43.17 -1.92 -16.92
CA PRO A 227 -42.32 -1.26 -15.87
C PRO A 227 -42.98 -0.69 -14.54
N HIS A 228 -42.16 0.01 -13.72
CA HIS A 228 -42.38 1.08 -12.67
C HIS A 228 -43.72 1.38 -11.92
N SER A 229 -43.65 1.68 -10.60
CA SER A 229 -44.57 2.61 -9.86
C SER A 229 -44.15 3.02 -8.41
N ALA A 230 -44.41 4.27 -7.96
CA ALA A 230 -44.38 4.82 -6.56
C ALA A 230 -44.87 6.32 -6.57
N PRO A 231 -45.02 7.11 -5.46
CA PRO A 231 -45.20 6.89 -4.00
C PRO A 231 -46.60 7.47 -3.54
N PRO A 232 -46.80 8.53 -2.69
CA PRO A 232 -46.42 8.91 -1.28
C PRO A 232 -47.70 8.89 -0.34
N PRO A 233 -48.18 9.89 0.48
CA PRO A 233 -47.61 11.00 1.33
C PRO A 233 -48.22 11.15 2.79
N VAL A 234 -47.91 12.26 3.51
CA VAL A 234 -48.54 12.88 4.75
C VAL A 234 -48.50 12.08 6.10
N SER A 235 -48.48 12.65 7.33
CA SER A 235 -48.90 13.98 7.84
C SER A 235 -48.15 14.55 9.08
N GLU A 236 -48.55 15.75 9.54
CA GLU A 236 -47.83 16.72 10.41
C GLU A 236 -48.71 17.22 11.59
N VAL A 237 -48.14 17.52 12.78
CA VAL A 237 -48.83 18.26 13.88
C VAL A 237 -47.87 19.22 14.64
N LEU A 238 -48.44 20.35 15.11
CA LEU A 238 -47.80 21.64 15.40
C LEU A 238 -47.97 22.09 16.89
N ARG A 239 -46.96 22.76 17.52
CA ARG A 239 -47.02 24.07 18.29
C ARG A 239 -46.14 24.27 19.55
N HIS A 240 -45.47 25.44 19.58
CA HIS A 240 -45.23 26.45 20.67
C HIS A 240 -44.72 26.00 22.08
N SER A 241 -43.97 26.79 22.88
CA SER A 241 -43.99 28.27 23.08
C SER A 241 -42.66 28.86 23.64
N THR A 242 -42.59 30.20 23.73
CA THR A 242 -41.57 31.08 24.38
C THR A 242 -42.32 32.32 24.96
N PRO A 243 -41.74 33.38 25.60
CA PRO A 243 -40.38 33.69 26.13
C PRO A 243 -40.51 34.17 27.64
N PRO A 244 -39.93 35.27 28.24
CA PRO A 244 -38.79 36.17 27.93
C PRO A 244 -37.87 36.63 29.13
N ARG A 245 -36.90 37.54 28.83
CA ARG A 245 -36.13 38.50 29.71
C ARG A 245 -34.88 37.99 30.47
N SER A 246 -33.85 38.80 30.82
CA SER A 246 -33.24 40.01 30.19
C SER A 246 -31.93 40.50 30.90
N ARG A 247 -30.82 40.65 30.15
CA ARG A 247 -29.76 41.72 30.11
C ARG A 247 -29.61 42.79 31.26
N PRO A 248 -28.42 43.47 31.43
CA PRO A 248 -27.01 43.04 31.29
C PRO A 248 -26.08 43.41 32.53
N PRO A 249 -25.02 44.27 32.48
CA PRO A 249 -23.64 43.86 32.81
C PRO A 249 -22.94 44.68 33.93
N LEU A 250 -21.67 44.38 34.24
CA LEU A 250 -20.76 45.29 34.96
C LEU A 250 -19.27 45.01 34.63
N ALA A 251 -18.41 46.00 34.88
CA ALA A 251 -16.98 46.00 34.53
C ALA A 251 -16.07 46.24 35.76
N SER A 252 -14.75 46.27 35.53
CA SER A 252 -13.66 46.34 36.54
C SER A 252 -13.69 47.59 37.44
N PRO A 253 -12.87 47.59 38.51
CA PRO A 253 -11.67 48.42 38.44
C PRO A 253 -10.37 47.76 38.95
N LEU A 254 -9.26 48.51 38.83
CA LEU A 254 -7.87 48.11 39.11
C LEU A 254 -7.40 48.46 40.55
N ARG A 255 -6.32 47.80 41.02
CA ARG A 255 -5.16 48.28 41.82
C ARG A 255 -4.76 47.35 43.00
N SER A 256 -3.55 47.40 43.58
CA SER A 256 -2.17 47.58 43.07
C SER A 256 -1.14 47.62 44.25
N SER A 257 -0.12 46.75 44.26
CA SER A 257 1.19 46.94 44.94
C SER A 257 2.08 45.72 44.59
N ALA A 258 3.20 45.81 43.87
CA ALA A 258 4.50 46.47 44.16
C ALA A 258 5.40 45.64 45.10
N ALA A 259 6.73 45.53 44.91
CA ALA A 259 7.61 45.89 43.79
C ALA A 259 9.05 45.36 44.01
N ARG A 260 9.94 45.61 43.03
CA ARG A 260 11.44 45.74 43.05
C ARG A 260 12.23 44.63 42.33
N SER A 261 13.37 44.89 41.66
CA SER A 261 13.84 46.06 40.88
C SER A 261 15.22 45.75 40.27
N HIS A 262 15.47 46.11 39.01
CA HIS A 262 16.83 46.14 38.43
C HIS A 262 17.70 47.27 39.02
N PRO A 263 19.03 47.16 38.86
CA PRO A 263 19.82 48.27 38.30
C PRO A 263 20.64 47.86 37.06
N SER A 264 21.43 48.79 36.51
CA SER A 264 21.93 48.81 35.13
C SER A 264 23.46 48.94 34.96
N HIS A 265 23.93 48.89 33.71
CA HIS A 265 25.32 49.13 33.25
C HIS A 265 26.02 50.39 33.81
N PRO A 266 27.37 50.32 33.87
CA PRO A 266 28.23 51.39 33.34
C PRO A 266 29.27 50.87 32.30
N SER A 267 30.23 51.71 31.91
CA SER A 267 31.07 51.63 30.68
C SER A 267 32.59 51.45 30.90
N HIS A 268 33.33 51.20 29.80
CA HIS A 268 34.81 51.07 29.73
C HIS A 268 35.63 52.24 30.31
N PRO A 269 36.89 52.00 30.72
CA PRO A 269 38.02 52.50 29.89
C PRO A 269 39.32 51.63 29.84
N SER A 270 40.12 51.85 28.79
CA SER A 270 41.60 51.72 28.67
C SER A 270 42.34 50.36 28.83
N HIS A 271 43.34 50.14 27.95
CA HIS A 271 44.28 49.00 27.92
C HIS A 271 45.41 49.07 28.96
N PRO A 272 46.08 47.92 29.21
CA PRO A 272 47.54 47.86 29.25
C PRO A 272 48.16 46.85 28.26
N SER A 273 49.42 47.12 27.89
CA SER A 273 50.49 46.30 27.25
C SER A 273 50.20 44.96 26.54
N VAL A 274 50.85 44.79 25.38
CA VAL A 274 50.98 43.53 24.63
C VAL A 274 51.81 42.48 25.40
N GLY A 275 51.40 41.21 25.28
CA GLY A 275 52.15 39.99 25.62
C GLY A 275 51.80 38.88 24.61
N PRO A 276 52.61 37.80 24.47
CA PRO A 276 52.51 36.90 23.33
C PRO A 276 51.33 35.92 23.38
N VAL A 277 50.74 35.71 22.19
CA VAL A 277 49.77 34.68 21.77
C VAL A 277 49.52 33.53 22.75
N GLY A 278 48.32 33.51 23.34
CA GLY A 278 47.71 32.35 23.99
C GLY A 278 46.28 32.17 23.46
N LEU A 279 45.77 30.93 23.43
CA LEU A 279 44.44 30.63 22.90
C LEU A 279 43.34 30.99 23.91
N GLU A 280 42.22 31.51 23.39
CA GLU A 280 40.95 31.66 24.12
C GLU A 280 40.33 30.28 24.48
N PRO A 281 39.43 30.20 25.48
CA PRO A 281 39.16 28.95 26.19
C PRO A 281 38.12 28.05 25.51
N GLY A 282 38.51 26.79 25.25
CA GLY A 282 37.59 25.70 24.92
C GLY A 282 36.70 25.25 26.08
N ILE A 283 35.67 24.46 25.76
CA ILE A 283 34.66 23.98 26.71
C ILE A 283 35.25 22.94 27.67
N ASP A 284 35.30 23.28 28.95
CA ASP A 284 35.69 22.35 30.02
C ASP A 284 34.49 21.47 30.44
N ALA A 285 34.64 20.16 30.24
CA ALA A 285 33.70 19.10 30.59
C ALA A 285 34.29 18.10 31.60
N ARG A 286 35.43 18.42 32.24
CA ARG A 286 36.01 17.62 33.34
C ARG A 286 35.12 17.64 34.58
N GLY A 287 35.18 16.57 35.38
CA GLY A 287 34.38 16.38 36.59
C GLY A 287 32.89 16.09 36.35
N LEU A 288 32.44 16.07 35.10
CA LEU A 288 31.06 15.72 34.72
C LEU A 288 30.91 14.20 34.54
N SER A 289 29.68 13.68 34.64
CA SER A 289 29.44 12.31 34.18
C SER A 289 29.63 12.22 32.66
N PRO A 290 29.99 11.06 32.09
CA PRO A 290 30.12 10.91 30.64
C PRO A 290 28.81 11.11 29.85
N THR A 291 27.64 11.26 30.50
CA THR A 291 26.41 11.71 29.84
C THR A 291 26.31 13.23 29.85
N ASP A 292 26.58 13.88 30.98
CA ASP A 292 26.48 15.34 31.12
C ASP A 292 27.58 16.07 30.33
N GLY A 293 28.76 15.45 30.22
CA GLY A 293 29.83 15.91 29.34
C GLY A 293 29.41 15.94 27.87
N LEU A 294 28.80 14.86 27.36
CA LEU A 294 28.27 14.82 25.99
C LEU A 294 27.15 15.84 25.79
N LEU A 295 26.24 16.00 26.76
CA LEU A 295 25.18 17.01 26.68
C LEU A 295 25.76 18.43 26.59
N ARG A 296 26.72 18.78 27.45
CA ARG A 296 27.38 20.10 27.46
C ARG A 296 28.10 20.40 26.14
N LEU A 297 28.79 19.40 25.57
CA LEU A 297 29.45 19.53 24.27
C LEU A 297 28.43 19.63 23.11
N SER A 298 27.32 18.89 23.20
CA SER A 298 26.25 18.97 22.20
C SER A 298 25.59 20.35 22.16
N SER A 299 25.36 20.99 23.32
CA SER A 299 24.83 22.35 23.39
C SER A 299 25.79 23.37 22.80
N ALA A 300 27.09 23.26 23.08
CA ALA A 300 28.10 24.14 22.49
C ALA A 300 28.13 24.06 20.95
N LEU A 301 27.88 22.87 20.37
CA LEU A 301 27.80 22.65 18.92
C LEU A 301 26.47 23.10 18.28
N ILE A 302 25.47 23.48 19.09
CA ILE A 302 24.29 24.22 18.61
C ILE A 302 24.66 25.68 18.38
N GLU A 303 25.46 26.26 19.28
CA GLU A 303 25.87 27.68 19.27
C GLU A 303 27.06 27.96 18.33
N GLN A 304 28.01 27.02 18.19
CA GLN A 304 29.24 27.21 17.43
C GLN A 304 29.52 26.01 16.49
N PRO A 305 29.93 26.22 15.22
CA PRO A 305 30.21 25.13 14.29
C PRO A 305 31.52 24.38 14.59
N VAL A 306 32.40 24.99 15.39
CA VAL A 306 33.68 24.42 15.83
C VAL A 306 33.79 24.68 17.33
N VAL A 307 34.09 23.65 18.12
CA VAL A 307 34.18 23.71 19.57
C VAL A 307 35.42 22.95 20.04
N ASP A 308 36.43 23.68 20.52
CA ASP A 308 37.52 23.10 21.30
C ASP A 308 37.02 22.63 22.67
N PHE A 309 37.50 21.50 23.16
CA PHE A 309 37.07 20.92 24.43
C PHE A 309 38.21 20.33 25.27
N VAL A 310 37.94 20.23 26.57
CA VAL A 310 38.77 19.53 27.57
C VAL A 310 37.85 18.64 28.41
N ALA A 311 38.15 17.35 28.55
CA ALA A 311 37.33 16.39 29.26
C ALA A 311 38.17 15.35 30.01
N ASP A 312 37.57 14.56 30.88
CA ASP A 312 38.22 13.38 31.47
C ASP A 312 38.23 12.19 30.50
N VAL A 313 39.21 11.30 30.63
CA VAL A 313 39.42 10.14 29.75
C VAL A 313 38.25 9.17 29.71
N SER A 314 37.40 9.15 30.75
CA SER A 314 36.15 8.40 30.80
C SER A 314 35.10 8.84 29.76
N LEU A 315 35.22 10.04 29.19
CA LEU A 315 34.36 10.51 28.10
C LEU A 315 34.77 9.88 26.76
N ARG A 316 36.05 9.55 26.56
CA ARG A 316 36.68 9.19 25.27
C ARG A 316 35.94 8.11 24.49
N GLU A 317 35.60 7.01 25.15
CA GLU A 317 34.96 5.84 24.52
C GLU A 317 33.54 6.18 24.03
N ARG A 318 32.81 6.99 24.80
CA ARG A 318 31.47 7.45 24.42
C ARG A 318 31.51 8.59 23.41
N LEU A 319 32.55 9.42 23.43
CA LEU A 319 32.75 10.53 22.50
C LEU A 319 32.86 10.06 21.05
N ALA A 320 33.60 8.98 20.79
CA ALA A 320 33.74 8.42 19.45
C ALA A 320 32.41 7.87 18.89
N GLY A 321 31.68 7.06 19.68
CA GLY A 321 30.37 6.54 19.28
C GLY A 321 29.31 7.62 19.13
N TRP A 322 29.31 8.62 20.02
CA TRP A 322 28.41 9.77 19.93
C TRP A 322 28.69 10.63 18.69
N ALA A 323 29.96 10.90 18.39
CA ALA A 323 30.38 11.61 17.17
C ALA A 323 29.92 10.86 15.90
N GLN A 324 30.10 9.53 15.85
CA GLN A 324 29.61 8.70 14.75
C GLN A 324 28.09 8.74 14.58
N ILE A 325 27.31 8.76 15.67
CA ILE A 325 25.83 8.83 15.62
C ILE A 325 25.33 10.22 15.23
N THR A 326 26.05 11.28 15.60
CA THR A 326 25.63 12.69 15.38
C THR A 326 26.24 13.35 14.14
N GLY A 327 27.17 12.69 13.45
CA GLY A 327 27.87 13.24 12.28
C GLY A 327 28.92 14.31 12.60
N VAL A 328 29.22 14.54 13.89
CA VAL A 328 30.23 15.51 14.35
C VAL A 328 31.62 14.95 14.11
N GLN A 329 32.51 15.73 13.49
CA GLN A 329 33.91 15.34 13.29
C GLN A 329 34.74 15.63 14.55
N LEU A 330 35.58 14.67 14.93
CA LEU A 330 36.62 14.83 15.95
C LEU A 330 37.97 15.14 15.27
N ARG A 331 38.64 16.21 15.70
CA ARG A 331 40.00 16.58 15.25
C ARG A 331 40.91 16.84 16.45
N GLY A 332 42.23 16.64 16.24
CA GLY A 332 43.25 16.99 17.24
C GLY A 332 43.05 16.34 18.60
N VAL A 333 42.56 15.09 18.66
CA VAL A 333 42.24 14.43 19.94
C VAL A 333 43.51 13.96 20.62
N GLU A 334 44.01 14.77 21.54
CA GLU A 334 45.19 14.52 22.37
C GLU A 334 44.78 13.96 23.74
N VAL A 335 45.64 13.11 24.33
CA VAL A 335 45.41 12.51 25.64
C VAL A 335 46.65 12.72 26.51
N ASP A 336 46.48 13.44 27.61
CA ASP A 336 47.52 13.75 28.59
C ASP A 336 47.05 13.27 29.98
N GLY A 337 47.59 12.13 30.40
CA GLY A 337 47.19 11.46 31.64
C GLY A 337 45.69 11.11 31.66
N ASN A 338 44.96 11.73 32.60
CA ASN A 338 43.50 11.56 32.74
C ASN A 338 42.69 12.52 31.86
N VAL A 339 43.33 13.45 31.14
CA VAL A 339 42.66 14.53 30.40
C VAL A 339 42.71 14.25 28.90
N VAL A 340 41.57 14.43 28.23
CA VAL A 340 41.44 14.41 26.77
C VAL A 340 41.17 15.83 26.31
N ARG A 341 41.88 16.27 25.28
CA ARG A 341 41.67 17.55 24.60
C ARG A 341 41.33 17.27 23.15
N GLY A 342 40.68 18.21 22.48
CA GLY A 342 40.50 18.15 21.03
C GLY A 342 39.47 19.15 20.54
N GLN A 343 39.11 19.01 19.27
CA GLN A 343 38.18 19.89 18.60
C GLN A 343 37.03 19.08 18.00
N LEU A 344 35.80 19.56 18.21
CA LEU A 344 34.57 19.05 17.62
C LEU A 344 34.16 19.99 16.48
N LEU A 345 33.87 19.45 15.30
CA LEU A 345 33.40 20.22 14.16
C LEU A 345 32.05 19.68 13.70
N ARG A 346 31.05 20.54 13.70
CA ARG A 346 29.75 20.27 13.08
C ARG A 346 29.88 20.48 11.59
N SER A 347 29.61 19.45 10.80
CA SER A 347 29.51 19.55 9.35
C SER A 347 28.41 20.56 8.98
N GLN A 348 28.80 21.62 8.25
CA GLN A 348 27.82 22.46 7.56
C GLN A 348 27.34 21.74 6.29
N PRO A 349 26.06 21.84 5.89
CA PRO A 349 25.54 21.10 4.75
C PRO A 349 26.18 21.45 3.40
N ASP A 350 26.63 22.70 3.21
CA ASP A 350 26.76 23.30 1.87
C ASP A 350 28.20 23.55 1.38
N SER A 351 29.24 22.95 1.98
CA SER A 351 30.62 23.17 1.48
C SER A 351 31.60 21.99 1.63
N ILE A 352 31.82 21.26 0.54
CA ILE A 352 33.07 20.50 0.29
C ILE A 352 33.62 20.92 -1.09
N PRO A 353 34.75 21.66 -1.16
CA PRO A 353 35.38 21.99 -2.43
C PRO A 353 36.08 20.75 -3.01
N ARG A 354 35.77 20.42 -4.28
CA ARG A 354 36.28 19.21 -4.95
C ARG A 354 37.67 19.47 -5.54
N ALA A 355 38.72 18.95 -4.90
CA ALA A 355 40.08 18.95 -5.47
C ALA A 355 40.18 17.96 -6.67
N PRO A 356 41.06 18.21 -7.66
CA PRO A 356 41.16 17.39 -8.87
C PRO A 356 42.11 16.19 -8.74
N GLY A 357 41.65 14.99 -9.13
CA GLY A 357 42.41 13.72 -9.14
C GLY A 357 42.46 13.05 -7.75
N GLU A 358 42.12 11.77 -7.55
CA GLU A 358 42.40 10.57 -8.34
C GLU A 358 41.32 9.46 -8.16
N LEU A 359 41.47 8.36 -8.90
CA LEU A 359 40.84 7.04 -8.78
C LEU A 359 39.32 6.95 -8.52
N SER A 360 38.61 6.44 -9.54
CA SER A 360 37.22 5.99 -9.42
C SER A 360 37.10 4.75 -8.53
N THR A 361 36.58 4.93 -7.31
CA THR A 361 35.83 3.85 -6.64
C THR A 361 34.51 3.59 -7.39
N PRO A 362 34.00 2.35 -7.41
CA PRO A 362 32.72 2.07 -8.06
C PRO A 362 31.57 2.77 -7.32
N GLU A 363 30.59 3.27 -8.08
CA GLU A 363 29.39 3.91 -7.53
C GLU A 363 28.55 2.89 -6.74
N VAL A 364 28.74 2.86 -5.42
CA VAL A 364 27.69 2.43 -4.51
C VAL A 364 26.60 3.51 -4.60
N GLN A 365 25.59 3.26 -5.43
CA GLN A 365 24.36 4.04 -5.37
C GLN A 365 23.74 3.82 -3.99
N GLU A 366 23.94 4.79 -3.10
CA GLU A 366 23.10 4.96 -1.93
C GLU A 366 21.68 5.22 -2.42
N ARG A 367 20.91 4.14 -2.55
CA ARG A 367 19.46 4.21 -2.69
C ARG A 367 18.92 4.81 -1.41
N GLU A 368 18.85 6.14 -1.37
CA GLU A 368 18.10 6.89 -0.38
C GLU A 368 16.72 6.23 -0.26
N LEU A 369 16.44 5.64 0.91
CA LEU A 369 15.16 4.98 1.13
C LEU A 369 14.10 6.07 1.15
N SER A 370 13.42 6.24 0.02
CA SER A 370 12.27 7.13 -0.12
C SER A 370 11.15 6.63 0.80
N VAL A 371 11.18 7.10 2.05
CA VAL A 371 10.08 6.96 2.99
C VAL A 371 8.92 7.71 2.34
N PRO A 372 7.80 7.03 2.03
CA PRO A 372 6.67 7.71 1.40
C PRO A 372 6.21 8.83 2.32
N PRO A 373 5.78 9.99 1.77
CA PRO A 373 5.28 11.09 2.58
C PRO A 373 4.15 10.58 3.48
N ARG A 374 4.20 10.93 4.77
CA ARG A 374 3.16 10.50 5.70
C ARG A 374 1.84 11.17 5.34
N GLU A 375 0.80 10.37 5.28
CA GLU A 375 -0.59 10.79 5.07
C GLU A 375 -1.08 11.51 6.34
N ASP A 376 -1.95 12.52 6.21
CA ASP A 376 -2.62 13.22 7.33
C ASP A 376 -3.67 12.30 7.98
N ARG A 377 -3.16 11.23 8.59
CA ARG A 377 -3.89 10.04 9.00
C ARG A 377 -3.39 9.55 10.35
N THR A 378 -4.31 9.09 11.18
CA THR A 378 -4.06 8.57 12.53
C THR A 378 -4.60 7.14 12.65
N THR A 379 -3.75 6.22 13.10
CA THR A 379 -4.12 4.81 13.33
C THR A 379 -4.04 4.43 14.81
N LEU A 380 -5.12 3.90 15.37
CA LEU A 380 -5.18 3.49 16.78
C LEU A 380 -5.37 1.97 16.89
N LEU A 381 -4.41 1.26 17.47
CA LEU A 381 -4.50 -0.17 17.77
C LEU A 381 -5.15 -0.38 19.14
N VAL A 382 -6.40 -0.84 19.17
CA VAL A 382 -7.13 -1.11 20.43
C VAL A 382 -7.06 -2.59 20.77
N LEU A 383 -6.25 -2.92 21.78
CA LEU A 383 -6.06 -4.29 22.30
C LEU A 383 -6.86 -4.52 23.58
N ARG A 384 -6.94 -3.49 24.42
CA ARG A 384 -7.60 -3.56 25.73
C ARG A 384 -9.10 -3.30 25.61
N ASN A 385 -9.82 -3.73 26.64
CA ASN A 385 -11.28 -3.60 26.74
C ASN A 385 -11.66 -3.28 28.19
N ASP A 386 -10.95 -2.31 28.74
CA ASP A 386 -11.31 -1.64 29.97
C ASP A 386 -11.75 -0.22 29.70
N PHE A 387 -12.55 0.32 30.61
CA PHE A 387 -13.23 1.60 30.43
C PHE A 387 -12.22 2.74 30.21
N GLU A 388 -11.08 2.76 30.93
CA GLU A 388 -10.09 3.83 30.79
C GLU A 388 -9.34 3.77 29.44
N SER A 389 -8.87 2.59 29.00
CA SER A 389 -8.23 2.44 27.68
C SER A 389 -9.17 2.79 26.53
N LEU A 390 -10.42 2.31 26.58
CA LEU A 390 -11.40 2.57 25.53
C LEU A 390 -11.83 4.04 25.47
N MET A 391 -11.99 4.68 26.63
CA MET A 391 -12.21 6.13 26.73
C MET A 391 -11.07 6.92 26.07
N ALA A 392 -9.82 6.61 26.42
CA ALA A 392 -8.65 7.27 25.84
C ALA A 392 -8.55 7.08 24.32
N ALA A 393 -8.82 5.87 23.81
CA ALA A 393 -8.83 5.60 22.38
C ALA A 393 -9.90 6.44 21.64
N MET A 394 -11.14 6.50 22.14
CA MET A 394 -12.19 7.30 21.52
C MET A 394 -11.92 8.82 21.64
N MET A 395 -11.33 9.28 22.76
CA MET A 395 -10.92 10.68 22.92
C MET A 395 -9.87 11.10 21.89
N VAL A 396 -8.82 10.28 21.69
CA VAL A 396 -7.77 10.54 20.69
C VAL A 396 -8.35 10.48 19.27
N ALA A 397 -9.23 9.52 18.97
CA ALA A 397 -9.86 9.43 17.66
C ALA A 397 -10.67 10.68 17.30
N ASN A 398 -11.52 11.16 18.21
CA ASN A 398 -12.27 12.40 18.01
C ASN A 398 -11.35 13.63 17.90
N ALA A 399 -10.26 13.68 18.68
CA ALA A 399 -9.30 14.78 18.62
C ALA A 399 -8.56 14.85 17.27
N SER A 400 -8.13 13.71 16.71
CA SER A 400 -7.51 13.67 15.37
C SER A 400 -8.52 13.95 14.25
N ALA A 401 -9.74 13.42 14.33
CA ALA A 401 -10.79 13.72 13.35
C ALA A 401 -11.17 15.22 13.36
N ALA A 402 -11.24 15.84 14.55
CA ALA A 402 -11.45 17.29 14.70
C ALA A 402 -10.27 18.15 14.20
N GLN A 403 -9.08 17.56 14.01
CA GLN A 403 -7.94 18.20 13.34
C GLN A 403 -7.97 18.01 11.81
N GLY A 404 -8.99 17.33 11.28
CA GLY A 404 -9.12 17.05 9.85
C GLY A 404 -8.34 15.82 9.37
N MET A 405 -7.76 15.04 10.29
CA MET A 405 -7.04 13.81 9.94
C MET A 405 -8.01 12.68 9.61
N GLU A 406 -7.68 11.84 8.64
CA GLU A 406 -8.35 10.55 8.48
C GLU A 406 -8.01 9.67 9.70
N VAL A 407 -8.99 8.98 10.30
CA VAL A 407 -8.74 8.15 11.48
C VAL A 407 -9.22 6.72 11.24
N GLU A 408 -8.36 5.74 11.48
CA GLU A 408 -8.73 4.33 11.57
C GLU A 408 -8.42 3.77 12.97
N ILE A 409 -9.40 3.09 13.56
CA ILE A 409 -9.26 2.35 14.81
C ILE A 409 -9.33 0.86 14.49
N TYR A 410 -8.21 0.15 14.72
CA TYR A 410 -8.12 -1.29 14.50
C TYR A 410 -8.29 -2.04 15.83
N PHE A 411 -9.40 -2.76 15.94
CA PHE A 411 -9.77 -3.53 17.12
C PHE A 411 -9.27 -4.97 17.01
N ALA A 412 -8.43 -5.38 17.95
CA ALA A 412 -7.95 -6.75 18.08
C ALA A 412 -8.08 -7.27 19.51
N PHE A 413 -8.02 -8.60 19.66
CA PHE A 413 -8.24 -9.30 20.92
C PHE A 413 -9.47 -8.76 21.67
N TRP A 414 -9.30 -8.35 22.93
CA TRP A 414 -10.41 -7.93 23.78
C TRP A 414 -11.13 -6.69 23.26
N GLY A 415 -10.44 -5.76 22.60
CA GLY A 415 -11.01 -4.50 22.10
C GLY A 415 -12.23 -4.67 21.20
N VAL A 416 -12.31 -5.79 20.46
CA VAL A 416 -13.46 -6.16 19.60
C VAL A 416 -14.77 -6.19 20.40
N ASN A 417 -14.74 -6.40 21.72
CA ASN A 417 -15.93 -6.40 22.57
C ASN A 417 -16.60 -5.03 22.73
N LEU A 418 -15.93 -3.91 22.42
CA LEU A 418 -16.58 -2.60 22.33
C LEU A 418 -17.65 -2.58 21.22
N LEU A 419 -17.33 -3.17 20.06
CA LEU A 419 -18.17 -3.15 18.86
C LEU A 419 -19.22 -4.27 18.82
N ARG A 420 -19.31 -5.10 19.87
CA ARG A 420 -20.30 -6.19 19.94
C ARG A 420 -21.69 -5.67 20.27
N THR A 421 -22.69 -6.12 19.52
CA THR A 421 -24.10 -5.86 19.84
C THR A 421 -24.57 -6.73 21.02
N THR A 422 -25.51 -6.21 21.81
CA THR A 422 -26.23 -6.98 22.84
C THR A 422 -27.38 -7.83 22.26
N ARG A 423 -27.74 -7.60 20.99
CA ARG A 423 -28.75 -8.32 20.21
C ARG A 423 -28.10 -8.85 18.93
N PRO A 424 -27.42 -10.01 18.97
CA PRO A 424 -26.74 -10.56 17.79
C PRO A 424 -27.75 -10.93 16.70
N ARG A 425 -27.40 -10.64 15.46
CA ARG A 425 -28.09 -11.11 14.26
C ARG A 425 -27.77 -12.58 14.02
N ARG A 426 -28.57 -13.26 13.20
CA ARG A 426 -28.40 -14.69 12.90
C ARG A 426 -27.04 -14.92 12.22
N SER A 427 -26.10 -15.52 12.94
CA SER A 427 -24.76 -15.80 12.44
C SER A 427 -24.76 -16.98 11.45
N GLU A 428 -23.87 -16.92 10.47
CA GLU A 428 -23.49 -18.08 9.66
C GLU A 428 -22.85 -19.16 10.55
N ALA A 429 -22.93 -20.42 10.10
CA ALA A 429 -22.35 -21.55 10.83
C ALA A 429 -20.83 -21.62 10.58
N GLY A 430 -20.03 -21.19 11.56
CA GLY A 430 -18.57 -21.24 11.45
C GLY A 430 -18.03 -22.67 11.33
N ARG A 431 -17.03 -22.88 10.46
CA ARG A 431 -16.34 -24.17 10.20
C ARG A 431 -15.52 -24.73 11.39
N ALA A 432 -15.71 -24.22 12.61
CA ALA A 432 -14.93 -24.64 13.78
C ALA A 432 -15.33 -26.04 14.29
N PRO A 433 -14.39 -26.89 14.74
CA PRO A 433 -14.71 -28.20 15.31
C PRO A 433 -15.69 -28.10 16.50
N PRO A 434 -16.58 -29.09 16.74
CA PRO A 434 -17.69 -28.97 17.69
C PRO A 434 -17.29 -28.54 19.12
N LEU A 435 -16.15 -29.05 19.64
CA LEU A 435 -15.62 -28.65 20.94
C LEU A 435 -15.12 -27.20 20.97
N VAL A 436 -14.48 -26.74 19.89
CA VAL A 436 -14.00 -25.36 19.75
C VAL A 436 -15.20 -24.41 19.64
N ALA A 437 -16.19 -24.73 18.81
CA ALA A 437 -17.42 -23.97 18.67
C ALA A 437 -18.21 -23.85 19.99
N PHE A 438 -18.21 -24.92 20.81
CA PHE A 438 -18.82 -24.91 22.15
C PHE A 438 -18.09 -23.99 23.12
N LEU A 439 -16.76 -24.10 23.23
CA LEU A 439 -15.92 -23.24 24.08
C LEU A 439 -16.01 -21.76 23.66
N GLN A 440 -16.00 -21.50 22.35
CA GLN A 440 -16.23 -20.18 21.77
C GLN A 440 -17.59 -19.58 22.14
N ARG A 441 -18.66 -20.39 22.15
CA ARG A 441 -19.99 -19.92 22.57
C ARG A 441 -20.03 -19.55 24.06
N ILE A 442 -19.31 -20.28 24.92
CA ILE A 442 -19.15 -19.93 26.34
C ILE A 442 -18.34 -18.64 26.49
N MET A 443 -17.19 -18.52 25.82
CA MET A 443 -16.35 -17.31 25.86
C MET A 443 -17.15 -16.08 25.40
N ARG A 444 -17.86 -16.18 24.27
CA ARG A 444 -18.69 -15.09 23.73
C ARG A 444 -19.82 -14.66 24.67
N TRP A 445 -20.39 -15.58 25.45
CA TRP A 445 -21.38 -15.23 26.47
C TRP A 445 -20.76 -14.56 27.70
N MET A 446 -19.57 -15.00 28.12
CA MET A 446 -18.86 -14.48 29.30
C MET A 446 -18.27 -13.07 29.10
N MET A 447 -17.82 -12.75 27.88
CA MET A 447 -17.21 -11.45 27.55
C MET A 447 -18.27 -10.32 27.46
N PRO A 448 -17.93 -9.09 27.90
CA PRO A 448 -18.81 -7.92 27.77
C PRO A 448 -19.12 -7.59 26.30
N ALA A 449 -20.14 -6.76 26.08
CA ALA A 449 -20.55 -6.31 24.76
C ALA A 449 -21.09 -4.87 24.83
N GLY A 450 -20.61 -4.00 23.94
CA GLY A 450 -21.02 -2.61 23.81
C GLY A 450 -20.37 -1.65 24.82
N PRO A 451 -20.38 -0.33 24.56
CA PRO A 451 -19.73 0.68 25.40
C PRO A 451 -20.28 0.73 26.83
N TYR A 452 -21.54 0.37 27.02
CA TYR A 452 -22.20 0.44 28.33
C TYR A 452 -21.70 -0.60 29.36
N ARG A 453 -21.21 -1.76 28.90
CA ARG A 453 -20.90 -2.92 29.77
C ARG A 453 -19.42 -3.07 30.12
N GLN A 454 -18.60 -2.08 29.78
CA GLN A 454 -17.15 -2.13 29.98
C GLN A 454 -16.75 -1.89 31.44
N LYS A 455 -15.64 -2.52 31.84
CA LYS A 455 -15.14 -2.56 33.22
C LYS A 455 -13.92 -1.65 33.35
N MET A 456 -13.81 -0.87 34.43
CA MET A 456 -12.54 -0.23 34.77
C MET A 456 -11.43 -1.27 35.01
N SER A 457 -10.22 -0.97 34.56
CA SER A 457 -8.99 -1.76 34.76
C SER A 457 -8.52 -1.75 36.21
N LYS A 458 -8.75 -0.65 36.93
CA LYS A 458 -8.41 -0.49 38.35
C LYS A 458 -9.64 -0.04 39.15
N MET A 459 -9.66 -0.37 40.44
CA MET A 459 -10.70 0.07 41.40
C MET A 459 -12.16 -0.26 41.01
N HIS A 460 -12.41 -1.23 40.12
CA HIS A 460 -13.76 -1.59 39.65
C HIS A 460 -14.74 -1.87 40.80
N MET A 461 -14.29 -2.56 41.86
CA MET A 461 -15.04 -2.80 43.11
C MET A 461 -16.50 -3.26 42.86
N GLY A 462 -16.67 -4.36 42.11
CA GLY A 462 -17.99 -4.90 41.74
C GLY A 462 -18.84 -4.04 40.79
N GLY A 463 -18.43 -2.81 40.49
CA GLY A 463 -19.14 -1.81 39.70
C GLY A 463 -19.16 -0.44 40.38
N LEU A 464 -18.86 -0.37 41.68
CA LEU A 464 -18.87 0.86 42.49
C LEU A 464 -17.91 1.93 41.93
N GLY A 465 -16.69 1.53 41.56
CA GLY A 465 -15.70 2.45 40.98
C GLY A 465 -16.16 3.04 39.64
N LEU A 466 -16.78 2.24 38.79
CA LEU A 466 -17.32 2.70 37.50
C LEU A 466 -18.51 3.66 37.69
N GLY A 467 -19.37 3.39 38.68
CA GLY A 467 -20.45 4.30 39.07
C GLY A 467 -19.92 5.65 39.57
N MET A 468 -18.89 5.62 40.42
CA MET A 468 -18.22 6.81 40.94
C MET A 468 -17.49 7.61 39.83
N MET A 469 -16.80 6.93 38.91
CA MET A 469 -16.15 7.56 37.76
C MET A 469 -17.19 8.24 36.85
N ARG A 470 -18.27 7.53 36.48
CA ARG A 470 -19.39 8.10 35.69
C ARG A 470 -20.10 9.26 36.40
N TYR A 471 -20.15 9.26 37.73
CA TYR A 471 -20.64 10.41 38.50
C TYR A 471 -19.72 11.61 38.32
N PHE A 472 -18.40 11.47 38.53
CA PHE A 472 -17.46 12.58 38.38
C PHE A 472 -17.40 13.11 36.93
N MET A 473 -17.46 12.24 35.92
CA MET A 473 -17.52 12.66 34.50
C MET A 473 -18.71 13.60 34.25
N ARG A 474 -19.91 13.26 34.74
CA ARG A 474 -21.12 14.10 34.62
C ARG A 474 -21.04 15.41 35.41
N GLN A 475 -20.28 15.46 36.51
CA GLN A 475 -20.05 16.70 37.25
C GLN A 475 -19.05 17.65 36.55
N GLN A 476 -18.35 17.16 35.52
CA GLN A 476 -17.33 17.89 34.75
C GLN A 476 -17.68 17.99 33.25
N ASP A 477 -18.91 17.65 32.87
CA ASP A 477 -19.43 17.62 31.49
C ASP A 477 -18.57 16.79 30.50
N ILE A 478 -17.98 15.69 31.00
CA ILE A 478 -17.16 14.78 30.19
C ILE A 478 -18.06 13.70 29.58
N MET A 479 -18.09 13.64 28.24
CA MET A 479 -18.76 12.59 27.46
C MET A 479 -18.40 11.17 27.94
N ASP A 480 -19.40 10.29 28.05
CA ASP A 480 -19.22 8.85 28.31
C ASP A 480 -18.76 8.12 27.04
N LEU A 481 -18.28 6.88 27.19
CA LEU A 481 -17.70 6.06 26.12
C LEU A 481 -18.66 5.87 24.93
N HIS A 482 -19.97 5.86 25.17
CA HIS A 482 -20.97 5.80 24.10
C HIS A 482 -21.05 7.09 23.28
N GLU A 483 -20.98 8.25 23.93
CA GLU A 483 -21.10 9.57 23.29
C GLU A 483 -19.84 9.86 22.46
N LEU A 484 -18.65 9.52 22.98
CA LEU A 484 -17.40 9.56 22.23
C LEU A 484 -17.39 8.58 21.03
N MET A 485 -17.96 7.38 21.19
CA MET A 485 -18.06 6.41 20.09
C MET A 485 -19.03 6.91 19.00
N GLN A 486 -20.17 7.51 19.39
CA GLN A 486 -21.14 8.10 18.48
C GLN A 486 -20.53 9.30 17.72
N SER A 487 -19.84 10.20 18.42
CA SER A 487 -19.11 11.32 17.82
C SER A 487 -18.05 10.84 16.82
N ALA A 488 -17.33 9.76 17.13
CA ALA A 488 -16.37 9.15 16.20
C ALA A 488 -17.06 8.53 14.96
N ILE A 489 -18.26 7.96 15.11
CA ILE A 489 -19.05 7.46 13.98
C ILE A 489 -19.50 8.61 13.07
N GLU A 490 -20.00 9.70 13.66
CA GLU A 490 -20.45 10.90 12.92
C GLU A 490 -19.29 11.65 12.25
N ALA A 491 -18.10 11.63 12.86
CA ALA A 491 -16.86 12.17 12.28
C ALA A 491 -16.22 11.26 11.20
N GLY A 492 -16.85 10.14 10.83
CA GLY A 492 -16.39 9.27 9.74
C GLY A 492 -15.17 8.40 10.06
N VAL A 493 -14.81 8.24 11.35
CA VAL A 493 -13.70 7.38 11.79
C VAL A 493 -13.93 5.94 11.33
N THR A 494 -12.94 5.28 10.73
CA THR A 494 -13.06 3.88 10.28
C THR A 494 -12.86 2.93 11.46
N PHE A 495 -13.80 2.01 11.68
CA PHE A 495 -13.75 1.00 12.74
C PHE A 495 -13.38 -0.36 12.13
N ARG A 496 -12.08 -0.68 12.01
CA ARG A 496 -11.64 -1.97 11.43
C ARG A 496 -11.56 -3.06 12.51
N VAL A 497 -12.10 -4.23 12.22
CA VAL A 497 -12.09 -5.38 13.14
C VAL A 497 -11.16 -6.49 12.65
N CYS A 498 -10.24 -6.90 13.52
CA CYS A 498 -9.35 -8.04 13.31
C CYS A 498 -10.15 -9.36 13.24
N THR A 499 -10.27 -9.91 12.03
CA THR A 499 -10.98 -11.17 11.77
C THR A 499 -10.34 -12.38 12.44
N MET A 500 -9.01 -12.43 12.56
CA MET A 500 -8.33 -13.47 13.34
C MET A 500 -8.77 -13.42 14.82
N SER A 501 -8.95 -12.23 15.39
CA SER A 501 -9.46 -12.08 16.76
C SER A 501 -10.92 -12.53 16.86
N MET A 502 -11.74 -12.17 15.87
CA MET A 502 -13.12 -12.67 15.75
C MET A 502 -13.17 -14.20 15.69
N GLY A 503 -12.37 -14.82 14.82
CA GLY A 503 -12.29 -16.27 14.63
C GLY A 503 -11.79 -17.01 15.88
N LEU A 504 -10.77 -16.48 16.56
CA LEU A 504 -10.26 -17.01 17.83
C LEU A 504 -11.33 -16.97 18.93
N MET A 505 -11.98 -15.82 19.10
CA MET A 505 -12.93 -15.53 20.17
C MET A 505 -14.37 -15.95 19.84
N GLY A 506 -14.58 -16.54 18.66
CA GLY A 506 -15.87 -17.05 18.18
C GLY A 506 -16.92 -15.98 17.91
N ILE A 507 -16.51 -14.74 17.59
CA ILE A 507 -17.38 -13.61 17.28
C ILE A 507 -17.68 -13.63 15.78
N SER A 508 -18.95 -13.60 15.37
CA SER A 508 -19.33 -13.48 13.96
C SER A 508 -19.61 -12.02 13.57
N LYS A 509 -19.71 -11.72 12.27
CA LYS A 509 -20.18 -10.41 11.79
C LYS A 509 -21.58 -10.06 12.33
N GLY A 510 -22.42 -11.06 12.61
CA GLY A 510 -23.73 -10.90 13.23
C GLY A 510 -23.68 -10.55 14.73
N ASP A 511 -22.58 -10.82 15.43
CA ASP A 511 -22.37 -10.44 16.84
C ASP A 511 -21.86 -8.98 17.00
N LEU A 512 -21.63 -8.26 15.89
CA LEU A 512 -21.19 -6.86 15.87
C LEU A 512 -22.35 -5.89 15.59
N MET A 513 -22.16 -4.63 15.99
CA MET A 513 -23.07 -3.52 15.70
C MET A 513 -23.12 -3.21 14.20
N ASP A 514 -24.22 -2.60 13.76
CA ASP A 514 -24.39 -2.11 12.39
C ASP A 514 -23.91 -0.67 12.31
N LEU A 515 -22.62 -0.48 11.97
CA LEU A 515 -22.01 0.83 11.81
C LEU A 515 -21.69 1.06 10.32
N PRO A 516 -21.96 2.26 9.75
CA PRO A 516 -21.75 2.52 8.32
C PRO A 516 -20.27 2.49 7.90
N ASN A 517 -19.38 2.60 8.87
CA ASN A 517 -17.93 2.69 8.81
C ASN A 517 -17.23 1.49 9.47
N LEU A 518 -17.93 0.35 9.58
CA LEU A 518 -17.37 -0.92 10.05
C LEU A 518 -16.56 -1.60 8.93
N ALA A 519 -15.26 -1.71 9.11
CA ALA A 519 -14.35 -2.43 8.21
C ALA A 519 -13.90 -3.77 8.82
N PHE A 520 -13.39 -4.66 7.97
CA PHE A 520 -12.72 -5.89 8.36
C PHE A 520 -11.30 -5.90 7.77
N GLY A 521 -10.42 -6.77 8.28
CA GLY A 521 -9.08 -6.96 7.75
C GLY A 521 -8.18 -7.72 8.71
N GLY A 522 -7.07 -8.20 8.18
CA GLY A 522 -5.98 -8.76 8.95
C GLY A 522 -5.01 -7.71 9.47
N VAL A 523 -3.95 -8.18 10.11
CA VAL A 523 -2.92 -7.31 10.71
C VAL A 523 -2.02 -6.68 9.66
N THR A 524 -1.94 -7.24 8.44
CA THR A 524 -1.19 -6.64 7.34
C THR A 524 -1.88 -5.38 6.82
N ALA A 525 -3.22 -5.39 6.66
CA ALA A 525 -3.99 -4.19 6.36
C ALA A 525 -3.70 -3.05 7.36
N PHE A 526 -3.81 -3.34 8.66
CA PHE A 526 -3.50 -2.38 9.72
C PHE A 526 -2.05 -1.86 9.65
N THR A 527 -1.06 -2.74 9.49
CA THR A 527 0.37 -2.36 9.53
C THR A 527 0.84 -1.60 8.29
N ALA A 528 0.23 -1.83 7.12
CA ALA A 528 0.47 -1.05 5.92
C ALA A 528 -0.08 0.38 6.03
N ASP A 529 -1.22 0.54 6.71
CA ASP A 529 -1.85 1.83 6.96
C ASP A 529 -1.13 2.60 8.08
N ALA A 530 -0.82 1.93 9.20
CA ALA A 530 -0.05 2.49 10.30
C ALA A 530 1.38 2.94 9.91
N ARG A 531 1.96 2.36 8.85
CA ARG A 531 3.26 2.79 8.30
C ARG A 531 3.17 4.11 7.52
N ARG A 532 1.99 4.44 6.98
CA ARG A 532 1.75 5.66 6.17
C ARG A 532 1.15 6.79 6.99
N SER A 533 0.43 6.48 8.07
CA SER A 533 -0.08 7.45 9.04
C SER A 533 0.99 8.42 9.56
N ALA A 534 0.64 9.70 9.68
CA ALA A 534 1.38 10.69 10.46
C ALA A 534 1.52 10.27 11.94
N THR A 535 0.48 9.66 12.52
CA THR A 535 0.45 9.20 13.92
C THR A 535 -0.05 7.76 14.04
N SER A 536 0.60 6.96 14.88
CA SER A 536 0.12 5.62 15.25
C SER A 536 0.29 5.35 16.75
N MET A 537 -0.73 4.78 17.40
CA MET A 537 -0.82 4.62 18.86
C MET A 537 -1.47 3.28 19.26
N VAL A 538 -1.33 2.87 20.54
CA VAL A 538 -1.82 1.58 21.06
C VAL A 538 -2.54 1.77 22.41
N PHE A 539 -3.69 1.08 22.63
CA PHE A 539 -4.59 1.27 23.77
C PHE A 539 -5.04 -0.03 24.46
#